data_AF-A0A2D0IAB0-F1
#
_entry.id   AF-A0A2D0IAB0-F1
#
_cell.length_a   1.000
_cell.length_b   1.000
_cell.length_c   1.000
_cell.angle_alpha   90.00
_cell.angle_beta   90.00
_cell.angle_gamma   90.00
#
_symmetry.space_group_name_H-M   'P 1'
#
loop_
_entity.id
_entity.type
_entity.pdbx_description
1 polymer ?
#
loop_
_entity_poly.entity_id
_entity_poly.type
_entity_poly.pdbx_seq_one_letter_code
_entity_poly.pdbx_strand_id
1 'polypeptide(L)'
;MKADMGRAAGHALISAVLFSALGDGWAQAPAQNIYSCTDGQGRKRTADRPIAECADREQHLLNPSGTVRATVGPSLNAQERAQQELRQRREAEAQARQVEAVRRERALLLRYPNQAAHDKERAEALAQVAVVQQVARKREAELVRQREGLLAELEFYQKDPAKAPLALRRQLDENSRNQAAQKRFIAEQEAERDRVNARFDAEQTRLKPLWVAAAPAASKSR
;
A
#
# COMPACT_ATOMS: atom_id res chain seq x y z
N MET A 1 24.64 -32.35 -29.10
CA MET A 1 23.98 -32.75 -30.36
C MET A 1 22.66 -32.01 -30.47
N LYS A 2 22.51 -31.23 -31.56
CA LYS A 2 21.30 -30.76 -32.29
C LYS A 2 20.00 -30.63 -31.47
N ALA A 3 19.48 -29.44 -31.16
CA ALA A 3 18.89 -28.40 -32.04
C ALA A 3 17.76 -28.93 -32.94
N ASP A 4 16.53 -28.45 -32.70
CA ASP A 4 15.44 -28.17 -33.65
C ASP A 4 14.30 -27.56 -32.80
N MET A 5 13.98 -26.25 -32.82
CA MET A 5 13.54 -25.37 -33.91
C MET A 5 12.30 -25.92 -34.65
N GLY A 6 11.12 -25.49 -34.20
CA GLY A 6 9.84 -25.77 -34.83
C GLY A 6 8.93 -24.55 -34.78
N ARG A 7 9.23 -23.58 -35.64
CA ARG A 7 8.38 -22.42 -35.96
C ARG A 7 7.33 -22.89 -36.98
N ALA A 8 6.04 -22.73 -36.70
CA ALA A 8 5.00 -22.89 -37.70
C ALA A 8 3.98 -21.75 -37.61
N ALA A 9 3.96 -20.96 -38.68
CA ALA A 9 2.97 -19.94 -38.95
C ALA A 9 1.65 -20.57 -39.39
N GLY A 10 0.52 -20.06 -38.91
CA GLY A 10 -0.84 -20.40 -39.34
C GLY A 10 -1.52 -19.16 -39.91
N HIS A 11 -1.82 -19.19 -41.21
CA HIS A 11 -2.36 -18.08 -41.98
C HIS A 11 -3.85 -17.79 -41.68
N ALA A 12 -4.15 -16.50 -41.78
CA ALA A 12 -5.39 -15.85 -42.17
C ALA A 12 -6.56 -16.72 -42.68
N LEU A 13 -7.75 -16.46 -42.14
CA LEU A 13 -9.00 -16.55 -42.89
C LEU A 13 -9.80 -15.24 -42.72
N ILE A 14 -9.77 -14.45 -43.78
CA ILE A 14 -10.66 -13.32 -44.05
C ILE A 14 -12.02 -13.93 -44.39
N SER A 15 -13.07 -13.59 -43.62
CA SER A 15 -14.45 -13.86 -44.01
C SER A 15 -15.18 -12.54 -44.13
N ALA A 16 -15.30 -12.08 -45.38
CA ALA A 16 -16.15 -10.98 -45.78
C ALA A 16 -17.60 -11.50 -45.87
N VAL A 17 -18.48 -10.95 -45.03
CA VAL A 17 -19.93 -11.07 -45.22
C VAL A 17 -20.46 -9.65 -45.40
N LEU A 18 -20.71 -9.30 -46.67
CA LEU A 18 -21.49 -8.15 -47.09
C LEU A 18 -22.97 -8.47 -46.83
N PHE A 19 -23.56 -7.82 -45.84
CA PHE A 19 -25.01 -7.77 -45.68
C PHE A 19 -25.44 -6.30 -45.79
N SER A 20 -25.83 -5.89 -47.00
CA SER A 20 -26.52 -4.64 -47.25
C SER A 20 -27.99 -4.81 -46.91
N ALA A 21 -28.41 -4.22 -45.80
CA ALA A 21 -29.81 -3.95 -45.51
C ALA A 21 -30.01 -2.43 -45.42
N LEU A 22 -30.66 -1.89 -46.44
CA LEU A 22 -31.27 -0.56 -46.44
C LEU A 22 -32.36 -0.56 -45.37
N GLY A 23 -32.16 0.24 -44.32
CA GLY A 23 -33.14 0.52 -43.28
C GLY A 23 -33.16 2.03 -43.05
N ASP A 24 -34.29 2.64 -43.38
CA ASP A 24 -34.55 4.07 -43.36
C ASP A 24 -34.03 4.75 -42.10
N GLY A 25 -33.05 5.65 -42.29
CA GLY A 25 -32.68 6.63 -41.29
C GLY A 25 -33.84 7.59 -41.09
N TRP A 26 -34.70 7.31 -40.11
CA TRP A 26 -35.59 8.31 -39.56
C TRP A 26 -34.69 9.38 -38.94
N ALA A 27 -34.46 10.46 -39.66
CA ALA A 27 -33.96 11.69 -39.10
C ALA A 27 -34.98 12.13 -38.05
N GLN A 28 -34.75 11.75 -36.78
CA GLN A 28 -35.35 12.43 -35.65
C GLN A 28 -34.91 13.89 -35.79
N ALA A 29 -35.81 14.76 -36.24
CA ALA A 29 -35.59 16.19 -36.17
C ALA A 29 -35.11 16.49 -34.75
N PRO A 30 -33.98 17.19 -34.55
CA PRO A 30 -33.51 17.49 -33.21
C PRO A 30 -34.66 18.21 -32.50
N ALA A 31 -35.13 17.66 -31.38
CA ALA A 31 -36.14 18.33 -30.56
C ALA A 31 -35.56 19.70 -30.20
N GLN A 32 -36.07 20.75 -30.86
CA GLN A 32 -35.61 22.12 -30.66
C GLN A 32 -36.04 22.54 -29.25
N ASN A 33 -35.10 22.50 -28.31
CA ASN A 33 -35.32 22.98 -26.97
C ASN A 33 -34.83 24.44 -26.91
N ILE A 34 -35.75 25.37 -26.66
CA ILE A 34 -35.43 26.80 -26.63
C ILE A 34 -35.12 27.16 -25.17
N TYR A 35 -33.89 27.58 -24.89
CA TYR A 35 -33.50 28.10 -23.59
C TYR A 35 -33.94 29.55 -23.48
N SER A 36 -34.57 29.94 -22.37
CA SER A 36 -35.01 31.29 -22.08
C SER A 36 -34.56 31.71 -20.68
N CYS A 37 -33.93 32.87 -20.56
CA CYS A 37 -33.56 33.47 -19.28
C CYS A 37 -33.68 35.00 -19.33
N THR A 38 -33.61 35.63 -18.18
CA THR A 38 -33.44 37.08 -18.07
C THR A 38 -32.00 37.36 -17.67
N ASP A 39 -31.30 38.27 -18.35
CA ASP A 39 -29.92 38.65 -18.01
C ASP A 39 -29.89 39.63 -16.81
N GLY A 40 -28.69 39.95 -16.31
CA GLY A 40 -28.51 40.90 -15.19
C GLY A 40 -28.94 42.34 -15.49
N GLN A 41 -29.19 42.68 -16.76
CA GLN A 41 -29.69 43.98 -17.21
C GLN A 41 -31.21 43.99 -17.39
N GLY A 42 -31.89 42.89 -17.03
CA GLY A 42 -33.34 42.74 -17.13
C GLY A 42 -33.85 42.41 -18.54
N ARG A 43 -32.97 42.05 -19.49
CA ARG A 43 -33.37 41.69 -20.86
C ARG A 43 -33.61 40.20 -20.99
N LYS A 44 -34.66 39.83 -21.71
CA LYS A 44 -34.98 38.43 -22.03
C LYS A 44 -34.06 37.92 -23.13
N ARG A 45 -33.39 36.80 -22.88
CA ARG A 45 -32.54 36.09 -23.83
C ARG A 45 -33.17 34.75 -24.15
N THR A 46 -33.24 34.43 -25.43
CA THR A 46 -33.72 33.15 -25.94
C THR A 46 -32.71 32.59 -26.93
N ALA A 47 -32.34 31.33 -26.79
CA ALA A 47 -31.43 30.67 -27.71
C ALA A 47 -31.72 29.18 -27.80
N ASP A 48 -31.40 28.57 -28.94
CA ASP A 48 -31.55 27.11 -29.15
C ASP A 48 -30.43 26.30 -28.47
N ARG A 49 -29.57 26.97 -27.68
CA ARG A 49 -28.43 26.44 -26.93
C ARG A 49 -28.35 27.09 -25.55
N PRO A 50 -27.70 26.45 -24.55
CA PRO A 50 -27.51 27.05 -23.23
C PRO A 50 -26.91 28.47 -23.30
N ILE A 51 -27.53 29.40 -22.57
CA ILE A 51 -27.18 30.82 -22.61
C ILE A 51 -26.07 31.10 -21.59
N ALA A 52 -24.86 31.35 -22.08
CA ALA A 52 -23.68 31.56 -21.22
C ALA A 52 -23.81 32.78 -20.30
N GLU A 53 -24.50 33.84 -20.76
CA GLU A 53 -24.78 35.07 -19.98
C GLU A 53 -25.74 34.84 -18.80
N CYS A 54 -26.40 33.68 -18.75
CA CYS A 54 -27.31 33.27 -17.68
C CYS A 54 -26.85 31.97 -17.01
N ALA A 55 -25.57 31.60 -17.12
CA ALA A 55 -25.04 30.36 -16.53
C ALA A 55 -25.09 30.37 -14.99
N ASP A 56 -25.15 31.56 -14.39
CA ASP A 56 -25.26 31.87 -12.97
C ASP A 56 -26.73 32.01 -12.49
N ARG A 57 -27.72 31.81 -13.37
CA ARG A 57 -29.15 32.00 -13.08
C ARG A 57 -29.97 30.81 -13.60
N GLU A 58 -31.23 30.74 -13.18
CA GLU A 58 -32.18 29.76 -13.71
C GLU A 58 -32.52 30.05 -15.18
N GLN A 59 -32.51 29.02 -16.01
CA GLN A 59 -32.93 29.05 -17.41
C GLN A 59 -34.14 28.14 -17.59
N HIS A 60 -35.17 28.63 -18.27
CA HIS A 60 -36.32 27.80 -18.63
C HIS A 60 -36.08 27.15 -19.99
N LEU A 61 -36.20 25.84 -20.04
CA LEU A 61 -36.25 25.06 -21.26
C LEU A 61 -37.70 25.06 -21.76
N LEU A 62 -37.93 25.69 -22.91
CA LEU A 62 -39.25 25.80 -23.53
C LEU A 62 -39.43 24.72 -24.61
N ASN A 63 -40.65 24.19 -24.71
CA ASN A 63 -41.09 23.40 -25.85
C ASN A 63 -41.25 24.28 -27.10
N PRO A 64 -41.29 23.69 -28.31
CA PRO A 64 -41.64 24.42 -29.53
C PRO A 64 -43.01 25.15 -29.46
N SER A 65 -43.90 24.70 -28.58
CA SER A 65 -45.20 25.34 -28.28
C SER A 65 -45.11 26.52 -27.29
N GLY A 66 -43.92 26.87 -26.81
CA GLY A 66 -43.69 27.98 -25.88
C GLY A 66 -43.98 27.66 -24.41
N THR A 67 -44.43 26.44 -24.08
CA THR A 67 -44.64 26.02 -22.68
C THR A 67 -43.33 25.62 -22.02
N VAL A 68 -43.18 25.93 -20.72
CA VAL A 68 -42.00 25.54 -19.94
C VAL A 68 -41.98 24.02 -19.77
N ARG A 69 -40.97 23.37 -20.34
CA ARG A 69 -40.73 21.94 -20.24
C ARG A 69 -39.95 21.59 -18.98
N ALA A 70 -38.91 22.37 -18.67
CA ALA A 70 -38.04 22.16 -17.51
C ALA A 70 -37.38 23.49 -17.11
N THR A 71 -36.95 23.60 -15.85
CA THR A 71 -36.10 24.70 -15.39
C THR A 71 -34.70 24.13 -15.10
N VAL A 72 -33.69 24.70 -15.73
CA VAL A 72 -32.27 24.39 -15.52
C VAL A 72 -31.75 25.40 -14.51
N GLY A 73 -31.39 24.93 -13.31
CA GLY A 73 -30.81 25.78 -12.27
C GLY A 73 -29.42 26.34 -12.65
N PRO A 74 -28.89 27.31 -11.89
CA PRO A 74 -27.55 27.85 -12.09
C PRO A 74 -26.54 26.70 -12.18
N SER A 75 -25.71 26.72 -13.23
CA SER A 75 -24.60 25.78 -13.31
C SER A 75 -23.62 26.10 -12.18
N LEU A 76 -23.27 25.10 -11.37
CA LEU A 76 -22.29 25.28 -10.30
C LEU A 76 -21.04 25.95 -10.88
N ASN A 77 -20.62 27.06 -10.27
CA ASN A 77 -19.46 27.78 -10.73
C ASN A 77 -18.22 26.86 -10.65
N ALA A 78 -17.17 27.15 -11.41
CA ALA A 78 -16.01 26.26 -11.47
C ALA A 78 -15.39 25.97 -10.08
N GLN A 79 -15.49 26.92 -9.14
CA GLN A 79 -15.02 26.75 -7.77
C GLN A 79 -15.96 25.88 -6.93
N GLU A 80 -17.27 26.01 -7.07
CA GLU A 80 -18.30 25.21 -6.37
C GLU A 80 -18.27 23.75 -6.83
N ARG A 81 -18.08 23.50 -8.14
CA ARG A 81 -17.84 22.14 -8.66
C ARG A 81 -16.57 21.55 -8.07
N ALA A 82 -15.47 22.30 -8.07
CA ALA A 82 -14.22 21.85 -7.47
C ALA A 82 -14.35 21.56 -5.96
N GLN A 83 -15.10 22.37 -5.21
CA GLN A 83 -15.37 22.12 -3.79
C GLN A 83 -16.25 20.88 -3.58
N GLN A 84 -17.27 20.67 -4.43
CA GLN A 84 -18.10 19.47 -4.35
C GLN A 84 -17.32 18.21 -4.69
N GLU A 85 -16.52 18.22 -5.75
CA GLU A 85 -15.63 17.11 -6.11
C GLU A 85 -14.63 16.82 -4.99
N LEU A 86 -14.07 17.85 -4.35
CA LEU A 86 -13.18 17.68 -3.19
C LEU A 86 -13.91 17.05 -2.00
N ARG A 87 -15.15 17.46 -1.71
CA ARG A 87 -15.97 16.84 -0.65
C ARG A 87 -16.27 15.37 -0.96
N GLN A 88 -16.75 15.09 -2.17
CA GLN A 88 -17.05 13.72 -2.62
C GLN A 88 -15.81 12.83 -2.58
N ARG A 89 -14.65 13.35 -3.00
CA ARG A 89 -13.38 12.63 -2.91
C ARG A 89 -13.01 12.32 -1.46
N ARG A 90 -13.14 13.29 -0.55
CA ARG A 90 -12.86 13.09 0.89
C ARG A 90 -13.79 12.04 1.51
N GLU A 91 -15.08 12.09 1.19
CA GLU A 91 -16.07 11.12 1.65
C GLU A 91 -15.78 9.71 1.11
N ALA A 92 -15.49 9.59 -0.19
CA ALA A 92 -15.11 8.33 -0.82
C ALA A 92 -13.82 7.76 -0.22
N GLU A 93 -12.79 8.59 0.02
CA GLU A 93 -11.57 8.16 0.70
C GLU A 93 -11.83 7.72 2.15
N ALA A 94 -12.75 8.38 2.86
CA ALA A 94 -13.12 7.99 4.23
C ALA A 94 -13.85 6.63 4.24
N GLN A 95 -14.80 6.41 3.33
CA GLN A 95 -15.48 5.12 3.17
C GLN A 95 -14.50 4.01 2.78
N ALA A 96 -13.60 4.28 1.83
CA ALA A 96 -12.57 3.33 1.43
C ALA A 96 -11.65 2.96 2.60
N ARG A 97 -11.27 3.93 3.45
CA ARG A 97 -10.49 3.68 4.67
C ARG A 97 -11.22 2.75 5.66
N GLN A 98 -12.53 2.90 5.82
CA GLN A 98 -13.33 2.03 6.70
C GLN A 98 -13.41 0.59 6.17
N VAL A 99 -13.70 0.43 4.88
CA VAL A 99 -13.76 -0.89 4.24
C VAL A 99 -12.41 -1.62 4.34
N GLU A 100 -11.31 -0.90 4.10
CA GLU A 100 -9.97 -1.46 4.24
C GLU A 100 -9.62 -1.81 5.70
N ALA A 101 -10.07 -1.02 6.68
CA ALA A 101 -9.90 -1.35 8.09
C ALA A 101 -10.60 -2.68 8.45
N VAL A 102 -11.88 -2.84 8.09
CA VAL A 102 -12.64 -4.08 8.32
C VAL A 102 -11.99 -5.27 7.62
N ARG A 103 -11.50 -5.07 6.38
CA ARG A 103 -10.80 -6.10 5.63
C ARG A 103 -9.51 -6.54 6.34
N ARG A 104 -8.72 -5.60 6.86
CA ARG A 104 -7.50 -5.87 7.62
C ARG A 104 -7.77 -6.61 8.92
N GLU A 105 -8.81 -6.24 9.66
CA GLU A 105 -9.21 -6.92 10.89
C GLU A 105 -9.64 -8.37 10.63
N ARG A 106 -10.46 -8.60 9.59
CA ARG A 106 -10.85 -9.96 9.18
C ARG A 106 -9.64 -10.80 8.76
N ALA A 107 -8.70 -10.21 8.03
CA ALA A 107 -7.46 -10.90 7.65
C ALA A 107 -6.60 -11.26 8.88
N LEU A 108 -6.52 -10.37 9.87
CA LEU A 108 -5.81 -10.64 11.13
C LEU A 108 -6.44 -11.78 11.92
N LEU A 109 -7.78 -11.80 12.07
CA LEU A 109 -8.49 -12.89 12.74
C LEU A 109 -8.35 -14.23 12.02
N LEU A 110 -8.34 -14.22 10.68
CA LEU A 110 -8.15 -15.44 9.90
C LEU A 110 -6.75 -16.04 10.12
N ARG A 111 -5.72 -15.19 10.17
CA ARG A 111 -4.34 -15.62 10.44
C ARG A 111 -4.16 -16.06 11.90
N TYR A 112 -4.74 -15.31 12.83
CA TYR A 112 -4.60 -15.51 14.26
C TYR A 112 -5.99 -15.64 14.90
N PRO A 113 -6.62 -16.83 14.84
CA PRO A 113 -7.98 -17.03 15.36
C PRO A 113 -8.06 -16.95 16.89
N ASN A 114 -6.93 -17.14 17.59
CA ASN A 114 -6.85 -17.04 19.04
C ASN A 114 -5.42 -16.64 19.47
N GLN A 115 -5.27 -16.37 20.77
CA GLN A 115 -3.99 -15.98 21.35
C GLN A 115 -2.90 -17.03 21.16
N ALA A 116 -3.21 -18.32 21.30
CA ALA A 116 -2.22 -19.38 21.18
C ALA A 116 -1.60 -19.45 19.76
N ALA A 117 -2.41 -19.23 18.72
CA ALA A 117 -1.92 -19.16 17.34
C ALA A 117 -0.98 -17.97 17.12
N HIS A 118 -1.30 -16.81 17.68
CA HIS A 118 -0.44 -15.63 17.63
C HIS A 118 0.88 -15.83 18.40
N ASP A 119 0.80 -16.37 19.61
CA ASP A 119 1.98 -16.56 20.47
C ASP A 119 2.92 -17.64 19.91
N LYS A 120 2.38 -18.66 19.23
CA LYS A 120 3.17 -19.64 18.48
C LYS A 120 3.99 -18.99 17.36
N GLU A 121 3.34 -18.19 16.50
CA GLU A 121 4.03 -17.50 15.41
C GLU A 121 5.09 -16.53 15.95
N ARG A 122 4.79 -15.82 17.06
CA ARG A 122 5.76 -14.97 17.75
C ARG A 122 6.99 -15.77 18.16
N ALA A 123 6.79 -16.92 18.81
CA ALA A 123 7.88 -17.78 19.24
C ALA A 123 8.73 -18.29 18.07
N GLU A 124 8.10 -18.69 16.97
CA GLU A 124 8.78 -19.16 15.75
C GLU A 124 9.61 -18.03 15.10
N ALA A 125 9.06 -16.82 15.01
CA ALA A 125 9.78 -15.66 14.48
C ALA A 125 10.97 -15.27 15.37
N LEU A 126 10.80 -15.27 16.69
CA LEU A 126 11.89 -14.99 17.64
C LEU A 126 12.96 -16.07 17.64
N ALA A 127 12.58 -17.34 17.44
CA ALA A 127 13.53 -18.44 17.36
C ALA A 127 14.50 -18.28 16.19
N GLN A 128 14.04 -17.79 15.03
CA GLN A 128 14.90 -17.53 13.88
C GLN A 128 15.96 -16.47 14.19
N VAL A 129 15.57 -15.36 14.82
CA VAL A 129 16.52 -14.31 15.26
C VAL A 129 17.48 -14.87 16.32
N ALA A 130 16.98 -15.68 17.25
CA ALA A 130 17.80 -16.29 18.31
C ALA A 130 18.89 -17.22 17.76
N VAL A 131 18.60 -18.01 16.71
CA VAL A 131 19.60 -18.87 16.05
C VAL A 131 20.74 -18.02 15.47
N VAL A 132 20.42 -16.92 14.77
CA VAL A 132 21.42 -16.01 14.20
C VAL A 132 22.26 -15.36 15.31
N GLN A 133 21.62 -14.88 16.38
CA GLN A 133 22.32 -14.32 17.54
C GLN A 133 23.25 -15.35 18.20
N GLN A 134 22.82 -16.61 18.34
CA GLN A 134 23.63 -17.65 18.95
C GLN A 134 24.90 -17.93 18.13
N VAL A 135 24.78 -18.03 16.80
CA VAL A 135 25.94 -18.17 15.90
C VAL A 135 26.86 -16.96 16.04
N ALA A 136 26.30 -15.76 16.10
CA ALA A 136 27.07 -14.54 16.25
C ALA A 136 27.87 -14.49 17.57
N ARG A 137 27.25 -14.88 18.69
CA ARG A 137 27.92 -14.94 20.00
C ARG A 137 29.00 -16.02 20.07
N LYS A 138 28.80 -17.17 19.42
CA LYS A 138 29.84 -18.20 19.29
C LYS A 138 31.08 -17.66 18.56
N ARG A 139 30.87 -16.90 17.48
CA ARG A 139 31.97 -16.25 16.75
C ARG A 139 32.68 -15.19 17.59
N GLU A 140 31.94 -14.39 18.36
CA GLU A 140 32.53 -13.44 19.30
C GLU A 140 33.43 -14.14 20.33
N ALA A 141 32.96 -15.23 20.94
CA ALA A 141 33.76 -16.01 21.89
C ALA A 141 35.02 -16.62 21.26
N GLU A 142 34.95 -17.06 20.00
CA GLU A 142 36.12 -17.51 19.25
C GLU A 142 37.13 -16.38 19.04
N LEU A 143 36.67 -15.19 18.62
CA LEU A 143 37.53 -14.02 18.43
C LEU A 143 38.17 -13.57 19.75
N VAL A 144 37.48 -13.70 20.89
CA VAL A 144 38.05 -13.41 22.22
C VAL A 144 39.19 -14.38 22.53
N ARG A 145 38.98 -15.68 22.36
CA ARG A 145 40.05 -16.68 22.58
C ARG A 145 41.25 -16.48 21.66
N GLN A 146 41.00 -16.14 20.39
CA GLN A 146 42.08 -15.80 19.45
C GLN A 146 42.88 -14.59 19.94
N ARG A 147 42.20 -13.56 20.45
CA ARG A 147 42.86 -12.38 21.01
C ARG A 147 43.73 -12.73 22.21
N GLU A 148 43.23 -13.56 23.12
CA GLU A 148 43.99 -14.02 24.29
C GLU A 148 45.28 -14.74 23.88
N GLY A 149 45.22 -15.61 22.87
CA GLY A 149 46.41 -16.27 22.31
C GLY A 149 47.42 -15.26 21.74
N LEU A 150 46.95 -14.30 20.94
CA LEU A 150 47.82 -13.25 20.36
C LEU A 150 48.45 -12.36 21.44
N LEU A 151 47.71 -12.06 22.51
CA LEU A 151 48.23 -11.29 23.64
C LEU A 151 49.28 -12.08 24.43
N ALA A 152 49.09 -13.39 24.61
CA ALA A 152 50.07 -14.24 25.25
C ALA A 152 51.39 -14.33 24.45
N GLU A 153 51.33 -14.34 23.12
CA GLU A 153 52.53 -14.26 22.27
C GLU A 153 53.21 -12.88 22.37
N LEU A 154 52.43 -11.81 22.52
CA LEU A 154 52.95 -10.45 22.73
C LEU A 154 53.59 -10.25 24.10
N GLU A 155 53.24 -11.06 25.10
CA GLU A 155 53.86 -11.06 26.44
C GLU A 155 55.40 -11.15 26.34
N PHE A 156 55.90 -11.95 25.40
CA PHE A 156 57.34 -12.12 25.15
C PHE A 156 58.03 -10.82 24.73
N TYR A 157 57.29 -9.89 24.11
CA TYR A 157 57.80 -8.62 23.58
C TYR A 157 57.48 -7.42 24.48
N GLN A 158 56.94 -7.61 25.70
CA GLN A 158 56.52 -6.49 26.56
C GLN A 158 57.63 -5.47 26.85
N LYS A 159 58.89 -5.93 27.01
CA LYS A 159 60.03 -5.05 27.27
C LYS A 159 60.41 -4.19 26.06
N ASP A 160 60.11 -4.67 24.85
CA ASP A 160 60.39 -3.96 23.60
C ASP A 160 59.33 -4.30 22.53
N PRO A 161 58.16 -3.64 22.57
CA PRO A 161 57.05 -3.92 21.67
C PRO A 161 57.39 -3.67 20.19
N ALA A 162 58.43 -2.89 19.90
CA ALA A 162 58.86 -2.62 18.53
C ALA A 162 59.47 -3.87 17.86
N LYS A 163 59.99 -4.80 18.65
CA LYS A 163 60.53 -6.09 18.17
C LYS A 163 59.47 -7.14 17.90
N ALA A 164 58.21 -6.90 18.28
CA ALA A 164 57.13 -7.81 17.95
C ALA A 164 56.99 -7.96 16.41
N PRO A 165 56.87 -9.20 15.90
CA PRO A 165 56.70 -9.45 14.47
C PRO A 165 55.54 -8.62 13.90
N LEU A 166 55.73 -8.05 12.70
CA LEU A 166 54.69 -7.25 12.04
C LEU A 166 53.40 -8.07 11.82
N ALA A 167 53.55 -9.36 11.51
CA ALA A 167 52.43 -10.28 11.36
C ALA A 167 51.58 -10.38 12.63
N LEU A 168 52.21 -10.51 13.80
CA LEU A 168 51.51 -10.63 15.10
C LEU A 168 50.71 -9.36 15.43
N ARG A 169 51.31 -8.18 15.20
CA ARG A 169 50.61 -6.89 15.37
C ARG A 169 49.41 -6.76 14.43
N ARG A 170 49.57 -7.15 13.15
CA ARG A 170 48.48 -7.13 12.17
C ARG A 170 47.34 -8.07 12.54
N GLN A 171 47.64 -9.28 13.01
CA GLN A 171 46.63 -10.23 13.47
C GLN A 171 45.83 -9.70 14.66
N LEU A 172 46.48 -9.01 15.61
CA LEU A 172 45.79 -8.38 16.73
C LEU A 172 44.85 -7.25 16.27
N ASP A 173 45.29 -6.43 15.33
CA ASP A 173 44.48 -5.35 14.75
C ASP A 173 43.28 -5.91 13.96
N GLU A 174 43.50 -6.93 13.14
CA GLU A 174 42.45 -7.63 12.39
C GLU A 174 41.42 -8.27 13.33
N ASN A 175 41.88 -8.97 14.38
CA ASN A 175 40.99 -9.53 15.39
C ASN A 175 40.16 -8.42 16.07
N SER A 176 40.78 -7.29 16.42
CA SER A 176 40.10 -6.15 17.04
C SER A 176 39.00 -5.58 16.12
N ARG A 177 39.29 -5.44 14.82
CA ARG A 177 38.30 -5.01 13.82
C ARG A 177 37.17 -6.02 13.66
N ASN A 178 37.48 -7.32 13.64
CA ASN A 178 36.51 -8.39 13.55
C ASN A 178 35.61 -8.43 14.79
N GLN A 179 36.16 -8.25 15.99
CA GLN A 179 35.38 -8.14 17.23
C GLN A 179 34.43 -6.93 17.20
N ALA A 180 34.92 -5.77 16.76
CA ALA A 180 34.09 -4.57 16.65
C ALA A 180 32.93 -4.75 15.66
N ALA A 181 33.19 -5.37 14.49
CA ALA A 181 32.16 -5.71 13.52
C ALA A 181 31.15 -6.71 14.10
N GLN A 182 31.63 -7.75 14.79
CA GLN A 182 30.80 -8.77 15.41
C GLN A 182 29.86 -8.19 16.47
N LYS A 183 30.35 -7.28 17.32
CA LYS A 183 29.54 -6.60 18.33
C LYS A 183 28.43 -5.74 17.71
N ARG A 184 28.73 -5.01 16.63
CA ARG A 184 27.72 -4.24 15.88
C ARG A 184 26.64 -5.16 15.32
N PHE A 185 27.05 -6.27 14.70
CA PHE A 185 26.12 -7.25 14.18
C PHE A 185 25.21 -7.83 15.27
N ILE A 186 25.76 -8.18 16.44
CA ILE A 186 24.95 -8.65 17.58
C ILE A 186 23.92 -7.59 18.01
N ALA A 187 24.33 -6.33 18.13
CA ALA A 187 23.43 -5.23 18.48
C ALA A 187 22.31 -5.03 17.43
N GLU A 188 22.62 -5.18 16.14
CA GLU A 188 21.62 -5.13 15.07
C GLU A 188 20.60 -6.27 15.17
N GLN A 189 21.06 -7.49 15.52
CA GLN A 189 20.16 -8.62 15.76
C GLN A 189 19.32 -8.45 17.03
N GLU A 190 19.85 -7.80 18.07
CA GLU A 190 19.07 -7.46 19.28
C GLU A 190 17.97 -6.44 18.94
N ALA A 191 18.31 -5.40 18.17
CA ALA A 191 17.32 -4.45 17.67
C ALA A 191 16.26 -5.12 16.77
N GLU A 192 16.64 -6.12 15.96
CA GLU A 192 15.68 -6.89 15.16
C GLU A 192 14.72 -7.70 16.03
N ARG A 193 15.23 -8.39 17.06
CA ARG A 193 14.39 -9.09 18.03
C ARG A 193 13.36 -8.13 18.65
N ASP A 194 13.80 -6.92 19.02
CA ASP A 194 12.93 -5.93 19.65
C ASP A 194 11.89 -5.37 18.64
N ARG A 195 12.26 -5.18 17.36
CA ARG A 195 11.32 -4.84 16.29
C ARG A 195 10.27 -5.93 16.07
N VAL A 196 10.68 -7.20 16.06
CA VAL A 196 9.77 -8.34 15.94
C VAL A 196 8.77 -8.34 17.10
N ASN A 197 9.26 -8.20 18.34
CA ASN A 197 8.40 -8.10 19.52
C ASN A 197 7.41 -6.93 19.41
N ALA A 198 7.88 -5.73 19.10
CA ALA A 198 7.02 -4.55 18.98
C ALA A 198 5.92 -4.73 17.92
N ARG A 199 6.22 -5.39 16.80
CA ARG A 199 5.21 -5.73 15.78
C ARG A 199 4.14 -6.65 16.34
N PHE A 200 4.53 -7.75 17.00
CA PHE A 200 3.58 -8.70 17.60
C PHE A 200 2.79 -8.07 18.75
N ASP A 201 3.39 -7.20 19.56
CA ASP A 201 2.67 -6.52 20.64
C ASP A 201 1.62 -5.53 20.09
N ALA A 202 1.93 -4.83 18.98
CA ALA A 202 0.98 -3.98 18.27
C ALA A 202 -0.16 -4.78 17.62
N GLU A 203 0.15 -5.94 17.02
CA GLU A 203 -0.86 -6.87 16.49
C GLU A 203 -1.76 -7.42 17.61
N GLN A 204 -1.17 -7.86 18.72
CA GLN A 204 -1.89 -8.39 19.88
C GLN A 204 -2.85 -7.34 20.46
N THR A 205 -2.46 -6.07 20.50
CA THR A 205 -3.32 -4.98 20.98
C THR A 205 -4.61 -4.86 20.14
N ARG A 206 -4.50 -5.07 18.82
CA ARG A 206 -5.67 -5.05 17.91
C ARG A 206 -6.49 -6.33 18.01
N LEU A 207 -5.83 -7.48 18.18
CA LEU A 207 -6.47 -8.79 18.21
C LEU A 207 -7.22 -9.09 19.51
N LYS A 208 -6.72 -8.63 20.67
CA LYS A 208 -7.34 -8.85 21.98
C LYS A 208 -8.86 -8.56 22.01
N PRO A 209 -9.34 -7.36 21.63
CA PRO A 209 -10.78 -7.09 21.61
C PRO A 209 -11.53 -7.95 20.58
N LEU A 210 -10.90 -8.25 19.43
CA LEU A 210 -11.50 -9.07 18.38
C LEU A 210 -11.69 -10.53 18.82
N TRP A 211 -10.75 -11.12 19.56
CA TRP A 211 -10.89 -12.45 20.14
C TRP A 211 -11.98 -12.51 21.21
N VAL A 212 -12.10 -11.48 22.05
CA VAL A 212 -13.18 -11.40 23.05
C VAL A 212 -14.55 -11.32 22.36
N ALA A 213 -14.67 -10.51 21.30
CA ALA A 213 -15.91 -10.38 20.53
C ALA A 213 -16.25 -11.64 19.72
N ALA A 214 -15.24 -12.36 19.23
CA ALA A 214 -15.40 -13.58 18.44
C ALA A 214 -15.54 -14.86 19.30
N ALA A 215 -15.23 -14.80 20.59
CA ALA A 215 -15.45 -15.92 21.49
C ALA A 215 -16.94 -16.31 21.45
N PRO A 216 -17.27 -17.60 21.24
CA PRO A 216 -18.65 -18.03 21.29
C PRO A 216 -19.20 -17.59 22.65
N ALA A 217 -20.32 -16.85 22.65
CA ALA A 217 -21.04 -16.55 23.88
C ALA A 217 -21.25 -17.88 24.58
N ALA A 218 -20.50 -18.11 25.67
CA ALA A 218 -20.55 -19.34 26.42
C ALA A 218 -22.02 -19.66 26.62
N SER A 219 -22.43 -20.81 26.11
CA SER A 219 -23.81 -21.25 26.06
C SER A 219 -24.50 -20.87 27.37
N LYS A 220 -25.45 -19.93 27.31
CA LYS A 220 -26.43 -19.77 28.36
C LYS A 220 -27.27 -21.06 28.37
N SER A 221 -26.72 -22.12 28.95
CA SER A 221 -27.48 -23.25 29.44
C SER A 221 -27.58 -23.08 30.95
N ARG A 222 -28.69 -22.50 31.39
CA ARG A 222 -29.58 -23.01 32.45
C ARG A 222 -30.35 -21.86 33.07
#